data_AF-A0A1F7N7A2-F1
#
_entry.id   AF-A0A1F7N7A2-F1
#
_cell.length_a   1.000
_cell.length_b   1.000
_cell.length_c   1.000
_cell.angle_alpha   90.00
_cell.angle_beta   90.00
_cell.angle_gamma   90.00
#
_symmetry.space_group_name_H-M   'P 1'
#
loop_
_entity.id
_entity.type
_entity.pdbx_description
1 polymer ?
#
loop_
_entity_poly.entity_id
_entity_poly.type
_entity_poly.pdbx_seq_one_letter_code
_entity_poly.pdbx_strand_id
1 'polypeptide(L)'
;MTRLARAAVEALMDGRPDATLEAALEVFEVFASGSLTDEVYILDDVGGKRIAIAPTTLKEKYRRGGGMALIVISHQMGAGGPEIGMALAQRLGYRYVNQELLLDAARRYGLAEERLSHLDESKPTLFERFDTETRQHITVLQATLLELAELDNAVLMRGGGQWLLRGVPHALRARLVASFEHRVKQWVRRTAEMTGETPNQRAAADFVRRDDAEKAGRMRYLYEVDIADPTLYELIVNTEKLPYDAVVEMLAGVVRRPELATTDAGRA
;
A
#
# COMPACT_ATOMS: atom_id res chain seq x y z
N MET A 1 -8.22 -24.39 -15.71
CA MET A 1 -7.53 -23.43 -16.59
C MET A 1 -8.29 -23.31 -17.90
N THR A 2 -8.89 -22.15 -18.13
CA THR A 2 -9.66 -21.83 -19.35
C THR A 2 -8.84 -20.86 -20.20
N ARG A 3 -8.81 -21.04 -21.52
CA ARG A 3 -8.10 -20.18 -22.46
C ARG A 3 -9.11 -19.47 -23.36
N LEU A 4 -8.99 -18.16 -23.46
CA LEU A 4 -9.82 -17.30 -24.30
C LEU A 4 -8.93 -16.58 -25.31
N ALA A 5 -9.34 -16.59 -26.57
CA ALA A 5 -8.71 -15.74 -27.58
C ALA A 5 -8.99 -14.28 -27.26
N ARG A 6 -8.01 -13.40 -27.51
CA ARG A 6 -8.14 -11.93 -27.38
C ARG A 6 -9.43 -11.42 -28.02
N ALA A 7 -9.72 -11.82 -29.25
CA ALA A 7 -10.92 -11.40 -29.98
C ALA A 7 -12.24 -11.78 -29.28
N ALA A 8 -12.26 -12.90 -28.55
CA ALA A 8 -13.43 -13.32 -27.79
C ALA A 8 -13.63 -12.46 -26.53
N VAL A 9 -12.53 -12.07 -25.88
CA VAL A 9 -12.56 -11.13 -24.75
C VAL A 9 -13.00 -9.74 -25.23
N GLU A 10 -12.51 -9.31 -26.40
CA GLU A 10 -12.92 -8.04 -27.02
C GLU A 10 -14.42 -8.00 -27.32
N ALA A 11 -14.95 -9.07 -27.94
CA ALA A 11 -16.39 -9.19 -28.19
C ALA A 11 -17.24 -9.21 -26.91
N LEU A 12 -16.71 -9.81 -25.84
CA LEU A 12 -17.37 -9.82 -24.53
C LEU A 12 -17.41 -8.43 -23.89
N MET A 13 -16.32 -7.66 -24.03
CA MET A 13 -16.24 -6.27 -23.56
C MET A 13 -17.15 -5.34 -24.36
N ASP A 14 -17.28 -5.55 -25.67
CA ASP A 14 -18.20 -4.76 -26.52
C ASP A 14 -19.67 -4.93 -26.10
N GLY A 15 -20.04 -6.12 -25.60
CA GLY A 15 -21.35 -6.40 -25.01
C GLY A 15 -21.55 -5.84 -23.60
N ARG A 16 -20.50 -5.33 -22.96
CA ARG A 16 -20.51 -4.79 -21.58
C ARG A 16 -19.71 -3.47 -21.48
N PRO A 17 -20.16 -2.41 -22.17
CA PRO A 17 -19.40 -1.15 -22.30
C PRO A 17 -19.15 -0.43 -20.97
N ASP A 18 -19.90 -0.80 -19.91
CA ASP A 18 -19.79 -0.30 -18.53
C ASP A 18 -19.26 -1.34 -17.49
N ALA A 19 -18.78 -2.54 -17.90
CA ALA A 19 -18.07 -3.48 -17.00
C ALA A 19 -16.53 -3.31 -16.99
N THR A 20 -15.86 -3.55 -15.86
CA THR A 20 -14.39 -3.71 -15.85
C THR A 20 -14.00 -5.05 -16.47
N LEU A 21 -12.74 -5.20 -16.90
CA LEU A 21 -12.26 -6.46 -17.48
C LEU A 21 -12.39 -7.64 -16.50
N GLU A 22 -12.16 -7.40 -15.20
CA GLU A 22 -12.35 -8.35 -14.11
C GLU A 22 -13.81 -8.81 -14.00
N ALA A 23 -14.74 -7.85 -13.99
CA ALA A 23 -16.17 -8.13 -13.90
C ALA A 23 -16.68 -8.85 -15.17
N ALA A 24 -16.10 -8.54 -16.32
CA ALA A 24 -16.45 -9.15 -17.59
C ALA A 24 -15.99 -10.62 -17.66
N LEU A 25 -14.78 -10.91 -17.17
CA LEU A 25 -14.19 -12.25 -17.12
C LEU A 25 -14.64 -13.08 -15.91
N GLU A 26 -15.40 -12.48 -14.98
CA GLU A 26 -15.83 -13.09 -13.71
C GLU A 26 -14.63 -13.61 -12.90
N VAL A 27 -13.58 -12.80 -12.87
CA VAL A 27 -12.35 -13.07 -12.12
C VAL A 27 -12.13 -11.99 -11.07
N PHE A 28 -11.40 -12.37 -10.03
CA PHE A 28 -10.97 -11.48 -8.97
C PHE A 28 -9.98 -10.42 -9.48
N GLU A 29 -9.05 -10.79 -10.35
CA GLU A 29 -7.98 -9.91 -10.83
C GLU A 29 -7.47 -10.36 -12.22
N VAL A 30 -7.06 -9.40 -13.05
CA VAL A 30 -6.38 -9.66 -14.34
C VAL A 30 -4.93 -9.18 -14.28
N PHE A 31 -3.99 -10.11 -14.41
CA PHE A 31 -2.55 -9.85 -14.50
C PHE A 31 -2.16 -9.60 -15.96
N ALA A 32 -1.29 -8.62 -16.19
CA ALA A 32 -0.69 -8.40 -17.51
C ALA A 32 0.51 -9.34 -17.69
N SER A 33 0.69 -9.87 -18.90
CA SER A 33 1.89 -10.59 -19.30
C SER A 33 2.42 -10.07 -20.62
N GLY A 34 3.67 -9.62 -20.63
CA GLY A 34 4.36 -9.16 -21.84
C GLY A 34 4.71 -10.28 -22.82
N SER A 35 4.62 -11.55 -22.40
CA SER A 35 4.86 -12.71 -23.27
C SER A 35 3.60 -13.19 -24.00
N LEU A 36 2.41 -12.68 -23.63
CA LEU A 36 1.15 -13.02 -24.27
C LEU A 36 0.78 -11.96 -25.30
N THR A 37 0.50 -12.37 -26.53
CA THR A 37 0.09 -11.45 -27.61
C THR A 37 -1.42 -11.47 -27.84
N ASP A 38 -2.01 -12.67 -27.88
CA ASP A 38 -3.41 -12.89 -28.30
C ASP A 38 -4.21 -13.78 -27.32
N GLU A 39 -3.58 -14.06 -26.18
CA GLU A 39 -3.89 -15.04 -25.14
C GLU A 39 -4.51 -14.55 -23.84
N VAL A 40 -5.73 -14.91 -23.43
CA VAL A 40 -6.16 -14.75 -22.02
C VAL A 40 -6.32 -16.10 -21.33
N TYR A 41 -5.63 -16.31 -20.21
CA TYR A 41 -5.72 -17.51 -19.40
C TYR A 41 -6.48 -17.22 -18.13
N ILE A 42 -7.53 -17.99 -17.83
CA ILE A 42 -8.25 -17.94 -16.56
C ILE A 42 -7.82 -19.15 -15.73
N LEU A 43 -7.35 -18.87 -14.52
CA LEU A 43 -6.85 -19.84 -13.55
C LEU A 43 -7.77 -19.82 -12.33
N ASP A 44 -8.01 -21.00 -11.78
CA ASP A 44 -8.68 -21.17 -10.49
C ASP A 44 -7.56 -21.26 -9.44
N ASP A 45 -7.49 -20.27 -8.54
CA ASP A 45 -6.42 -20.10 -7.55
C ASP A 45 -6.59 -21.01 -6.32
N VAL A 46 -5.46 -21.29 -5.66
CA VAL A 46 -5.37 -21.92 -4.33
C VAL A 46 -5.82 -20.91 -3.29
N GLY A 47 -7.11 -20.98 -2.94
CA GLY A 47 -7.79 -19.99 -2.10
C GLY A 47 -9.23 -19.71 -2.53
N GLY A 48 -9.71 -20.36 -3.61
CA GLY A 48 -11.11 -20.30 -4.05
C GLY A 48 -11.47 -19.08 -4.90
N LYS A 49 -10.48 -18.34 -5.41
CA LYS A 49 -10.68 -17.17 -6.29
C LYS A 49 -10.25 -17.49 -7.71
N ARG A 50 -10.88 -16.87 -8.71
CA ARG A 50 -10.50 -16.99 -10.13
C ARG A 50 -9.62 -15.80 -10.51
N ILE A 51 -8.54 -16.01 -11.24
CA ILE A 51 -7.68 -14.92 -11.76
C ILE A 51 -7.53 -15.06 -13.28
N ALA A 52 -7.23 -13.98 -13.98
CA ALA A 52 -6.87 -14.04 -15.40
C ALA A 52 -5.45 -13.51 -15.65
N ILE A 53 -4.78 -14.00 -16.69
CA ILE A 53 -3.53 -13.48 -17.24
C ILE A 53 -3.81 -13.10 -18.69
N ALA A 54 -3.57 -11.85 -19.06
CA ALA A 54 -3.91 -11.29 -20.36
C ALA A 54 -2.73 -10.57 -21.02
N PRO A 55 -2.74 -10.34 -22.36
CA PRO A 55 -1.75 -9.50 -23.02
C PRO A 55 -1.78 -8.10 -22.40
N THR A 56 -0.61 -7.49 -22.17
CA THR A 56 -0.50 -6.14 -21.62
C THR A 56 -1.40 -5.15 -22.38
N THR A 57 -1.34 -5.18 -23.72
CA THR A 57 -2.15 -4.31 -24.59
C THR A 57 -3.66 -4.49 -24.43
N LEU A 58 -4.12 -5.69 -24.06
CA LEU A 58 -5.54 -5.98 -23.86
C LEU A 58 -6.02 -5.45 -22.51
N LYS A 59 -5.22 -5.66 -21.45
CA LYS A 59 -5.50 -5.10 -20.13
C LYS A 59 -5.54 -3.57 -20.20
N GLU A 60 -4.58 -2.95 -20.87
CA GLU A 60 -4.53 -1.50 -21.07
C GLU A 60 -5.75 -0.96 -21.83
N LYS A 61 -6.15 -1.62 -22.93
CA LYS A 61 -7.30 -1.21 -23.76
C LYS A 61 -8.61 -1.14 -22.98
N TYR A 62 -8.85 -2.11 -22.09
CA TYR A 62 -10.08 -2.19 -21.29
C TYR A 62 -9.89 -1.70 -19.87
N ARG A 63 -8.76 -1.05 -19.59
CA ARG A 63 -8.55 -0.37 -18.33
C ARG A 63 -9.48 0.82 -18.27
N ARG A 64 -10.55 0.69 -17.50
CA ARG A 64 -11.43 1.81 -17.18
C ARG A 64 -10.60 2.85 -16.43
N GLY A 65 -10.50 4.06 -17.00
CA GLY A 65 -9.84 5.20 -16.40
C GLY A 65 -10.47 5.58 -15.05
N GLY A 66 -10.05 4.92 -13.98
CA GLY A 66 -9.85 5.54 -12.69
C GLY A 66 -8.38 5.93 -12.64
N GLY A 67 -8.07 7.17 -12.27
CA GLY A 67 -6.68 7.55 -12.03
C GLY A 67 -6.06 6.55 -11.06
N MET A 68 -4.95 5.92 -11.45
CA MET A 68 -4.02 5.29 -10.52
C MET A 68 -3.66 6.34 -9.47
N ALA A 69 -4.35 6.30 -8.34
CA ALA A 69 -3.97 7.07 -7.18
C ALA A 69 -3.37 6.11 -6.18
N LEU A 70 -2.09 6.28 -5.95
CA LEU A 70 -1.36 5.54 -4.95
C LEU A 70 -1.47 6.33 -3.65
N ILE A 71 -2.08 5.75 -2.63
CA ILE A 71 -2.24 6.45 -1.35
C ILE A 71 -1.32 5.77 -0.34
N VAL A 72 -0.32 6.49 0.13
CA VAL A 72 0.58 6.03 1.18
C VAL A 72 0.17 6.66 2.50
N ILE A 73 -0.17 5.83 3.48
CA ILE A 73 -0.49 6.29 4.83
C ILE A 73 0.64 5.91 5.79
N SER A 74 1.40 6.92 6.19
CA SER A 74 2.30 6.88 7.33
C SER A 74 1.54 7.28 8.60
N HIS A 75 1.82 6.66 9.74
CA HIS A 75 1.12 7.01 10.97
C HIS A 75 1.93 6.75 12.24
N GLN A 76 1.66 7.56 13.26
CA GLN A 76 2.07 7.29 14.63
C GLN A 76 1.13 6.24 15.25
N MET A 77 1.68 5.31 16.05
CA MET A 77 0.86 4.32 16.75
C MET A 77 -0.21 5.02 17.61
N GLY A 78 -1.46 4.56 17.53
CA GLY A 78 -2.59 5.17 18.23
C GLY A 78 -3.20 6.41 17.55
N ALA A 79 -2.76 6.78 16.35
CA ALA A 79 -3.33 7.90 15.57
C ALA A 79 -4.46 7.48 14.59
N GLY A 80 -4.88 6.21 14.59
CA GLY A 80 -5.98 5.73 13.73
C GLY A 80 -5.58 5.25 12.33
N GLY A 81 -4.29 4.94 12.12
CA GLY A 81 -3.75 4.56 10.81
C GLY A 81 -4.50 3.41 10.12
N PRO A 82 -4.54 2.21 10.71
CA PRO A 82 -5.23 1.07 10.11
C PRO A 82 -6.70 1.33 9.79
N GLU A 83 -7.41 2.01 10.69
CA GLU A 83 -8.84 2.25 10.54
C GLU A 83 -9.16 3.26 9.46
N ILE A 84 -8.41 4.37 9.40
CA ILE A 84 -8.52 5.37 8.35
C ILE A 84 -8.12 4.75 7.00
N GLY A 85 -7.03 3.98 6.94
CA GLY A 85 -6.57 3.37 5.70
C GLY A 85 -7.54 2.34 5.14
N MET A 86 -8.08 1.47 5.99
CA MET A 86 -9.07 0.48 5.58
C MET A 86 -10.39 1.14 5.14
N ALA A 87 -10.88 2.12 5.89
CA ALA A 87 -12.10 2.85 5.54
C ALA A 87 -11.94 3.66 4.25
N LEU A 88 -10.77 4.26 4.02
CA LEU A 88 -10.45 4.96 2.77
C LEU A 88 -10.41 4.00 1.58
N ALA A 89 -9.75 2.85 1.75
CA ALA A 89 -9.70 1.81 0.72
C ALA A 89 -11.12 1.36 0.33
N GLN A 90 -11.97 1.06 1.32
CA GLN A 90 -13.36 0.70 1.10
C GLN A 90 -14.15 1.80 0.39
N ARG A 91 -14.00 3.07 0.82
CA ARG A 91 -14.72 4.21 0.22
C ARG A 91 -14.35 4.44 -1.24
N LEU A 92 -13.09 4.21 -1.60
CA LEU A 92 -12.58 4.42 -2.95
C LEU A 92 -12.71 3.18 -3.85
N GLY A 93 -13.04 2.01 -3.29
CA GLY A 93 -12.96 0.74 -4.01
C GLY A 93 -11.52 0.31 -4.31
N TYR A 94 -10.59 0.71 -3.45
CA TYR A 94 -9.15 0.50 -3.59
C TYR A 94 -8.69 -0.72 -2.79
N ARG A 95 -7.57 -1.32 -3.20
CA ARG A 95 -6.92 -2.39 -2.47
C ARG A 95 -6.25 -1.84 -1.21
N TYR A 96 -6.54 -2.43 -0.06
CA TYR A 96 -5.80 -2.14 1.18
C TYR A 96 -4.59 -3.07 1.28
N VAL A 97 -3.40 -2.50 1.32
CA VAL A 97 -2.14 -3.25 1.43
C VAL A 97 -1.48 -2.89 2.76
N ASN A 98 -1.45 -3.85 3.68
CA ASN A 98 -0.73 -3.72 4.94
C ASN A 98 0.75 -4.11 4.77
N GLN A 99 1.55 -3.92 5.83
CA GLN A 99 2.97 -4.28 5.82
C GLN A 99 3.20 -5.77 5.58
N GLU A 100 2.34 -6.64 6.12
CA GLU A 100 2.44 -8.10 5.93
C GLU A 100 2.29 -8.47 4.44
N LEU A 101 1.25 -7.95 3.78
CA LEU A 101 1.04 -8.17 2.34
C LEU A 101 2.20 -7.63 1.50
N LEU A 102 2.79 -6.50 1.90
CA LEU A 102 3.98 -5.95 1.23
C LEU A 102 5.19 -6.88 1.40
N LEU A 103 5.43 -7.38 2.62
CA LEU A 103 6.52 -8.32 2.90
C LEU A 103 6.32 -9.64 2.17
N ASP A 104 5.10 -10.17 2.13
CA ASP A 104 4.76 -11.39 1.40
C ASP A 104 4.96 -11.23 -0.11
N ALA A 105 4.61 -10.06 -0.66
CA ALA A 105 4.90 -9.73 -2.05
C ALA A 105 6.42 -9.65 -2.30
N ALA A 106 7.17 -9.02 -1.40
CA ALA A 106 8.63 -8.92 -1.48
C ALA A 106 9.33 -10.30 -1.41
N ARG A 107 8.79 -11.27 -0.66
CA ARG A 107 9.31 -12.64 -0.61
C ARG A 107 9.24 -13.35 -1.97
N ARG A 108 8.22 -13.06 -2.78
CA ARG A 108 8.04 -13.65 -4.13
C ARG A 108 9.15 -13.26 -5.10
N TYR A 109 9.88 -12.18 -4.82
CA TYR A 109 11.06 -11.74 -5.57
C TYR A 109 12.34 -12.54 -5.26
N GLY A 110 12.26 -13.61 -4.46
CA GLY A 110 13.38 -14.52 -4.24
C GLY A 110 14.38 -14.06 -3.17
N LEU A 111 13.99 -13.16 -2.27
CA LEU A 111 14.74 -12.88 -1.06
C LEU A 111 14.27 -13.83 0.06
N ALA A 112 15.16 -14.76 0.44
CA ALA A 112 14.92 -15.72 1.51
C ALA A 112 14.65 -15.02 2.86
N GLU A 113 13.77 -15.62 3.66
CA GLU A 113 13.29 -15.16 4.99
C GLU A 113 14.43 -14.77 5.95
N GLU A 114 15.60 -15.40 5.82
CA GLU A 114 16.79 -15.14 6.63
C GLU A 114 17.46 -13.79 6.36
N ARG A 115 17.39 -13.24 5.13
CA ARG A 115 18.03 -11.95 4.77
C ARG A 115 17.19 -10.72 5.12
N LEU A 116 15.88 -10.90 5.19
CA LEU A 116 14.93 -9.83 5.49
C LEU A 116 14.61 -9.72 6.98
N SER A 117 14.72 -10.83 7.72
CA SER A 117 14.40 -10.89 9.16
C SER A 117 15.36 -10.08 10.05
N HIS A 118 16.63 -9.92 9.65
CA HIS A 118 17.59 -9.06 10.36
C HIS A 118 17.28 -7.55 10.27
N LEU A 119 16.39 -7.16 9.35
CA LEU A 119 15.94 -5.78 9.17
C LEU A 119 14.52 -5.54 9.71
N ASP A 120 13.88 -6.57 10.27
CA ASP A 120 12.53 -6.50 10.80
C ASP A 120 12.53 -6.19 12.31
N GLU A 121 11.76 -5.15 12.65
CA GLU A 121 11.31 -4.63 13.94
C GLU A 121 12.29 -4.45 15.11
N SER A 122 13.55 -4.85 15.00
CA SER A 122 14.57 -4.60 16.04
C SER A 122 15.76 -3.84 15.48
N LYS A 123 16.30 -2.92 16.30
CA LYS A 123 17.42 -2.05 15.92
C LYS A 123 18.56 -2.88 15.31
N PRO A 124 18.91 -2.68 14.02
CA PRO A 124 20.19 -3.15 13.52
C PRO A 124 21.28 -2.40 14.29
N THR A 125 22.27 -3.12 14.79
CA THR A 125 23.44 -2.51 15.45
C THR A 125 24.12 -1.54 14.49
N LEU A 126 24.57 -0.39 15.00
CA LEU A 126 25.09 0.80 14.30
C LEU A 126 26.21 0.60 13.25
N PHE A 127 26.60 -0.63 12.92
CA PHE A 127 27.79 -0.96 12.11
C PHE A 127 27.53 -1.56 10.72
N GLU A 128 26.28 -1.67 10.26
CA GLU A 128 25.99 -2.24 8.93
C GLU A 128 25.61 -1.19 7.87
N ARG A 129 25.90 0.09 8.14
CA ARG A 129 25.89 1.12 7.10
C ARG A 129 26.89 0.69 6.02
N PHE A 130 26.38 0.44 4.82
CA PHE A 130 27.07 0.03 3.58
C PHE A 130 27.06 -1.45 3.19
N ASP A 131 26.15 -2.28 3.69
CA ASP A 131 25.98 -3.60 3.07
C ASP A 131 25.20 -3.51 1.75
N THR A 132 25.70 -4.22 0.74
CA THR A 132 25.00 -4.50 -0.52
C THR A 132 23.59 -5.03 -0.25
N GLU A 133 23.42 -5.76 0.85
CA GLU A 133 22.14 -6.29 1.33
C GLU A 133 21.09 -5.20 1.63
N THR A 134 21.48 -4.08 2.27
CA THR A 134 20.54 -2.98 2.54
C THR A 134 20.08 -2.30 1.24
N ARG A 135 20.99 -2.13 0.27
CA ARG A 135 20.63 -1.59 -1.06
C ARG A 135 19.71 -2.53 -1.81
N GLN A 136 19.98 -3.83 -1.78
CA GLN A 136 19.10 -4.84 -2.39
C GLN A 136 17.72 -4.84 -1.74
N HIS A 137 17.63 -4.75 -0.41
CA HIS A 137 16.37 -4.65 0.32
C HIS A 137 15.55 -3.42 -0.11
N ILE A 138 16.19 -2.24 -0.17
CA ILE A 138 15.54 -1.00 -0.61
C ILE A 138 15.04 -1.13 -2.05
N THR A 139 15.85 -1.67 -2.95
CA THR A 139 15.48 -1.88 -4.35
C THR A 139 14.30 -2.83 -4.50
N VAL A 140 14.30 -3.96 -3.78
CA VAL A 140 13.19 -4.93 -3.83
C VAL A 140 11.93 -4.36 -3.23
N LEU A 141 12.00 -3.65 -2.09
CA LEU A 141 10.84 -2.95 -1.53
C LEU A 141 10.30 -1.89 -2.49
N GLN A 142 11.18 -1.12 -3.14
CA GLN A 142 10.77 -0.11 -4.11
C GLN A 142 10.10 -0.77 -5.33
N ALA A 143 10.68 -1.82 -5.89
CA ALA A 143 10.11 -2.56 -7.01
C ALA A 143 8.75 -3.17 -6.65
N THR A 144 8.64 -3.78 -5.46
CA THR A 144 7.38 -4.35 -4.96
C THR A 144 6.31 -3.26 -4.78
N LEU A 145 6.67 -2.10 -4.24
CA LEU A 145 5.74 -0.97 -4.08
C LEU A 145 5.29 -0.40 -5.44
N LEU A 146 6.20 -0.33 -6.43
CA LEU A 146 5.87 0.12 -7.78
C LEU A 146 4.96 -0.89 -8.49
N GLU A 147 5.22 -2.19 -8.38
CA GLU A 147 4.29 -3.21 -8.91
C GLU A 147 2.93 -3.18 -8.22
N LEU A 148 2.89 -3.04 -6.89
CA LEU A 148 1.62 -2.89 -6.17
C LEU A 148 0.89 -1.60 -6.57
N ALA A 149 1.62 -0.57 -7.00
CA ALA A 149 1.04 0.63 -7.57
C ALA A 149 0.54 0.42 -9.02
N GLU A 150 1.22 -0.42 -9.81
CA GLU A 150 0.79 -0.83 -11.15
C GLU A 150 -0.43 -1.74 -11.14
N LEU A 151 -0.67 -2.49 -10.05
CA LEU A 151 -1.87 -3.31 -9.86
C LEU A 151 -3.16 -2.48 -9.60
N ASP A 152 -3.10 -1.16 -9.83
CA ASP A 152 -4.16 -0.16 -9.71
C ASP A 152 -4.65 0.14 -8.27
N ASN A 153 -5.04 1.40 -8.04
CA ASN A 153 -5.89 1.85 -6.94
C ASN A 153 -5.60 1.21 -5.56
N ALA A 154 -4.47 1.57 -4.95
CA ALA A 154 -4.03 0.98 -3.68
C ALA A 154 -3.86 2.01 -2.56
N VAL A 155 -4.31 1.63 -1.36
CA VAL A 155 -3.96 2.27 -0.09
C VAL A 155 -2.87 1.44 0.58
N LEU A 156 -1.65 1.95 0.52
CA LEU A 156 -0.46 1.34 1.09
C LEU A 156 -0.23 1.84 2.52
N MET A 157 -0.19 0.91 3.46
CA MET A 157 0.15 1.19 4.84
C MET A 157 1.62 0.92 5.09
N ARG A 158 2.35 1.95 5.55
CA ARG A 158 3.76 1.84 5.98
C ARG A 158 4.67 1.26 4.87
N GLY A 159 5.90 0.89 5.22
CA GLY A 159 6.89 0.30 4.29
C GLY A 159 7.92 1.26 3.70
N GLY A 160 8.01 2.51 4.20
CA GLY A 160 8.91 3.51 3.62
C GLY A 160 8.41 4.10 2.29
N GLY A 161 7.17 3.76 1.88
CA GLY A 161 6.54 4.24 0.66
C GLY A 161 6.54 5.76 0.52
N GLN A 162 6.46 6.52 1.63
CA GLN A 162 6.52 7.98 1.59
C GLN A 162 7.85 8.50 1.02
N TRP A 163 8.92 7.74 1.20
CA TRP A 163 10.25 8.05 0.65
C TRP A 163 10.50 7.34 -0.68
N LEU A 164 10.15 6.06 -0.78
CA LEU A 164 10.42 5.22 -1.95
C LEU A 164 9.64 5.68 -3.18
N LEU A 165 8.48 6.33 -2.99
CA LEU A 165 7.60 6.78 -4.07
C LEU A 165 7.74 8.29 -4.35
N ARG A 166 8.82 8.93 -3.90
CA ARG A 166 9.02 10.40 -4.06
C ARG A 166 9.14 10.90 -5.50
N GLY A 167 9.36 10.00 -6.45
CA GLY A 167 9.35 10.29 -7.88
C GLY A 167 8.01 10.04 -8.57
N VAL A 168 6.99 9.55 -7.85
CA VAL A 168 5.69 9.17 -8.42
C VAL A 168 4.71 10.34 -8.25
N PRO A 169 4.40 11.12 -9.31
CA PRO A 169 3.67 12.38 -9.16
C PRO A 169 2.21 12.22 -8.70
N HIS A 170 1.64 11.04 -8.95
CA HIS A 170 0.25 10.71 -8.61
C HIS A 170 0.13 9.93 -7.28
N ALA A 171 1.20 9.87 -6.48
CA ALA A 171 1.18 9.26 -5.16
C ALA A 171 0.84 10.29 -4.08
N LEU A 172 -0.31 10.15 -3.42
CA LEU A 172 -0.65 10.91 -2.23
C LEU A 172 0.06 10.30 -1.01
N ARG A 173 0.99 11.02 -0.40
CA ARG A 173 1.62 10.61 0.86
C ARG A 173 1.03 11.40 2.00
N ALA A 174 0.30 10.70 2.86
CA ALA A 174 -0.32 11.26 4.04
C ALA A 174 0.36 10.75 5.32
N ARG A 175 0.47 11.63 6.32
CA ARG A 175 0.92 11.27 7.68
C ARG A 175 -0.18 11.54 8.69
N LEU A 176 -0.51 10.54 9.50
CA LEU A 176 -1.45 10.67 10.61
C LEU A 176 -0.69 10.80 11.93
N VAL A 177 -0.96 11.89 12.65
CA VAL A 177 -0.31 12.25 13.92
C VAL A 177 -1.35 12.54 15.00
N ALA A 178 -0.96 12.43 16.26
CA ALA A 178 -1.78 12.89 17.38
C ALA A 178 -0.87 13.12 18.60
N SER A 179 -1.35 13.88 19.61
CA SER A 179 -0.61 14.04 20.86
C SER A 179 -0.29 12.69 21.51
N PHE A 180 0.82 12.63 22.23
CA PHE A 180 1.27 11.39 22.86
C PHE A 180 0.21 10.84 23.82
N GLU A 181 -0.41 11.69 24.65
CA GLU A 181 -1.46 11.24 25.57
C GLU A 181 -2.67 10.66 24.83
N HIS A 182 -3.09 11.30 23.73
CA HIS A 182 -4.17 10.80 22.91
C HIS A 182 -3.83 9.43 22.34
N ARG A 183 -2.65 9.27 21.74
CA ARG A 183 -2.21 8.01 21.14
C ARG A 183 -2.15 6.86 22.13
N VAL A 184 -1.62 7.10 23.34
CA VAL A 184 -1.60 6.10 24.42
C VAL A 184 -3.02 5.71 24.81
N LYS A 185 -3.93 6.68 24.98
CA LYS A 185 -5.34 6.41 25.30
C LYS A 185 -6.03 5.60 24.21
N GLN A 186 -5.84 5.95 22.93
CA GLN A 186 -6.42 5.22 21.81
C GLN A 186 -5.89 3.79 21.73
N TRP A 187 -4.58 3.61 21.93
CA TRP A 187 -3.96 2.28 21.90
C TRP A 187 -4.53 1.39 23.03
N VAL A 188 -4.61 1.90 24.26
CA VAL A 188 -5.22 1.17 25.40
C VAL A 188 -6.65 0.77 25.07
N ARG A 189 -7.46 1.72 24.56
CA ARG A 189 -8.86 1.47 24.22
C ARG A 189 -8.98 0.36 23.15
N ARG A 190 -8.21 0.47 22.07
CA ARG A 190 -8.23 -0.50 20.97
C ARG A 190 -7.75 -1.88 21.38
N THR A 191 -6.66 -1.95 22.14
CA THR A 191 -6.16 -3.24 22.63
C THR A 191 -7.21 -3.90 23.52
N ALA A 192 -7.85 -3.14 24.41
CA ALA A 192 -8.95 -3.67 25.24
C ALA A 192 -10.15 -4.16 24.42
N GLU A 193 -10.54 -3.42 23.38
CA GLU A 193 -11.60 -3.85 22.44
C GLU A 193 -11.26 -5.17 21.72
N MET A 194 -9.99 -5.39 21.37
CA MET A 194 -9.55 -6.57 20.61
C MET A 194 -9.25 -7.79 21.49
N THR A 195 -8.63 -7.60 22.67
CA THR A 195 -8.15 -8.70 23.53
C THR A 195 -9.08 -8.98 24.71
N GLY A 196 -10.00 -8.07 25.03
CA GLY A 196 -10.81 -8.12 26.25
C GLY A 196 -10.05 -7.72 27.52
N GLU A 197 -8.75 -7.39 27.41
CA GLU A 197 -7.90 -7.01 28.55
C GLU A 197 -7.46 -5.56 28.42
N THR A 198 -7.58 -4.79 29.51
CA THR A 198 -7.12 -3.39 29.52
C THR A 198 -5.63 -3.33 29.84
N PRO A 199 -4.77 -2.90 28.91
CA PRO A 199 -3.35 -2.80 29.18
C PRO A 199 -3.04 -1.74 30.22
N ASN A 200 -1.98 -1.96 31.00
CA ASN A 200 -1.46 -0.95 31.92
C ASN A 200 -1.01 0.31 31.14
N GLN A 201 -1.39 1.50 31.62
CA GLN A 201 -1.08 2.78 31.00
C GLN A 201 0.43 3.01 30.79
N ARG A 202 1.28 2.56 31.72
CA ARG A 202 2.75 2.64 31.58
C ARG A 202 3.25 1.73 30.46
N ALA A 203 2.75 0.50 30.39
CA ALA A 203 3.11 -0.44 29.33
C ALA A 203 2.70 0.09 27.95
N ALA A 204 1.51 0.69 27.85
CA ALA A 204 1.03 1.35 26.64
C ALA A 204 1.93 2.54 26.25
N ALA A 205 2.28 3.40 27.21
CA ALA A 205 3.18 4.53 26.96
C ALA A 205 4.57 4.08 26.48
N ASP A 206 5.14 3.03 27.10
CA ASP A 206 6.44 2.48 26.71
C ASP A 206 6.38 1.83 25.33
N PHE A 207 5.28 1.15 25.00
CA PHE A 207 5.04 0.61 23.66
C PHE A 207 4.98 1.70 22.59
N VAL A 208 4.18 2.75 22.81
CA VAL A 208 4.04 3.86 21.85
C VAL A 208 5.37 4.58 21.62
N ARG A 209 6.15 4.83 22.68
CA ARG A 209 7.51 5.42 22.54
C ARG A 209 8.46 4.53 21.76
N ARG A 210 8.40 3.23 22.00
CA ARG A 210 9.24 2.26 21.31
C ARG A 210 8.93 2.23 19.82
N ASP A 211 7.65 2.14 19.45
CA ASP A 211 7.19 2.18 18.05
C ASP A 211 7.65 3.46 17.33
N ASP A 212 7.52 4.63 17.98
CA ASP A 212 8.00 5.90 17.41
C ASP A 212 9.52 5.86 17.18
N ALA A 213 10.29 5.38 18.16
CA ALA A 213 11.75 5.31 18.08
C ALA A 213 12.23 4.30 17.03
N GLU A 214 11.55 3.17 16.88
CA GLU A 214 11.83 2.15 15.87
C GLU A 214 11.53 2.68 14.47
N LYS A 215 10.38 3.32 14.27
CA LYS A 215 10.01 3.95 12.98
C LYS A 215 11.00 5.04 12.58
N ALA A 216 11.36 5.93 13.52
CA ALA A 216 12.34 6.98 13.25
C ALA A 216 13.74 6.41 13.01
N GLY A 217 14.15 5.40 13.78
CA GLY A 217 15.41 4.68 13.60
C GLY A 217 15.52 4.04 12.22
N ARG A 218 14.46 3.34 11.78
CA ARG A 218 14.40 2.70 10.46
C ARG A 218 14.51 3.69 9.32
N MET A 219 13.81 4.84 9.38
CA MET A 219 13.90 5.86 8.34
C MET A 219 15.30 6.47 8.24
N ARG A 220 15.94 6.74 9.38
CA ARG A 220 17.33 7.23 9.40
C ARG A 220 18.32 6.18 8.91
N TYR A 221 18.11 4.91 9.25
CA TYR A 221 19.01 3.83 8.89
C TYR A 221 18.94 3.51 7.40
N LEU A 222 17.73 3.26 6.86
CA LEU A 222 17.55 2.83 5.48
C LEU A 222 17.64 3.98 4.47
N TYR A 223 17.19 5.18 4.85
CA TYR A 223 16.97 6.26 3.89
C TYR A 223 17.68 7.56 4.24
N GLU A 224 18.32 7.63 5.42
CA GLU A 224 18.97 8.85 5.94
C GLU A 224 18.02 10.05 6.07
N VAL A 225 16.73 9.79 6.28
CA VAL A 225 15.71 10.85 6.45
C VAL A 225 15.07 10.83 7.83
N ASP A 226 14.64 12.00 8.27
CA ASP A 226 13.78 12.14 9.44
C ASP A 226 12.32 11.86 9.05
N ILE A 227 11.69 10.90 9.72
CA ILE A 227 10.27 10.59 9.50
C ILE A 227 9.34 11.78 9.82
N ALA A 228 9.80 12.73 10.63
CA ALA A 228 9.08 13.94 10.99
C ALA A 228 9.23 15.07 9.97
N ASP A 229 10.10 14.94 8.97
CA ASP A 229 10.26 15.94 7.91
C ASP A 229 8.93 16.10 7.15
N PRO A 230 8.31 17.30 7.18
CA PRO A 230 7.03 17.51 6.53
C PRO A 230 7.11 17.44 5.00
N THR A 231 8.29 17.60 4.40
CA THR A 231 8.47 17.55 2.94
C THR A 231 8.33 16.15 2.37
N LEU A 232 8.25 15.12 3.22
CA LEU A 232 7.97 13.74 2.83
C LEU A 232 6.48 13.48 2.53
N TYR A 233 5.60 14.45 2.79
CA TYR A 233 4.16 14.27 2.74
C TYR A 233 3.47 15.44 2.05
N GLU A 234 2.44 15.16 1.25
CA GLU A 234 1.52 16.17 0.75
C GLU A 234 0.50 16.58 1.82
N LEU A 235 0.22 15.70 2.79
CA LEU A 235 -0.72 15.97 3.88
C LEU A 235 -0.27 15.40 5.22
N ILE A 236 -0.31 16.21 6.27
CA ILE A 236 -0.15 15.75 7.66
C ILE A 236 -1.45 16.07 8.41
N VAL A 237 -2.12 15.06 8.92
CA VAL A 237 -3.41 15.20 9.60
C VAL A 237 -3.26 14.87 11.07
N ASN A 238 -3.62 15.81 11.94
CA ASN A 238 -3.74 15.56 13.37
C ASN A 238 -5.12 14.97 13.68
N THR A 239 -5.15 13.72 14.14
CA THR A 239 -6.36 12.94 14.40
C THR A 239 -6.90 13.08 15.83
N GLU A 240 -6.31 13.95 16.66
CA GLU A 240 -6.74 14.11 18.06
C GLU A 240 -8.20 14.60 18.19
N LYS A 241 -8.61 15.51 17.31
CA LYS A 241 -9.95 16.12 17.31
C LYS A 241 -10.80 15.76 16.10
N LEU A 242 -10.16 15.31 15.02
CA LEU A 242 -10.85 14.95 13.80
C LEU A 242 -11.33 13.50 13.90
N PRO A 243 -12.64 13.23 13.73
CA PRO A 243 -13.13 11.87 13.66
C PRO A 243 -12.61 11.20 12.38
N TYR A 244 -12.46 9.87 12.41
CA TYR A 244 -11.80 9.14 11.32
C TYR A 244 -12.52 9.27 9.97
N ASP A 245 -13.84 9.37 9.98
CA ASP A 245 -14.65 9.63 8.78
C ASP A 245 -14.30 10.96 8.13
N ALA A 246 -14.17 12.05 8.90
CA ALA A 246 -13.75 13.35 8.39
C ALA A 246 -12.35 13.28 7.75
N VAL A 247 -11.42 12.52 8.36
CA VAL A 247 -10.08 12.31 7.78
C VAL A 247 -10.15 11.52 6.48
N VAL A 248 -10.97 10.47 6.42
CA VAL A 248 -11.22 9.69 5.19
C VAL A 248 -11.80 10.58 4.09
N GLU A 249 -12.72 11.48 4.41
CA GLU A 249 -13.29 12.42 3.45
C GLU A 249 -12.26 13.42 2.93
N MET A 250 -11.41 13.95 3.81
CA MET A 250 -10.29 14.82 3.41
C MET A 250 -9.36 14.10 2.44
N LEU A 251 -8.91 12.89 2.78
CA LEU A 251 -8.00 12.11 1.93
C LEU A 251 -8.65 11.77 0.58
N ALA A 252 -9.90 11.30 0.58
CA ALA A 252 -10.64 11.00 -0.65
C ALA A 252 -10.84 12.25 -1.53
N GLY A 253 -11.04 13.42 -0.91
CA GLY A 253 -11.15 14.70 -1.62
C GLY A 253 -9.83 15.08 -2.31
N VAL A 254 -8.70 14.94 -1.60
CA VAL A 254 -7.37 15.24 -2.15
C VAL A 254 -7.02 14.30 -3.30
N VAL A 255 -7.29 13.00 -3.17
CA VAL A 255 -7.02 12.00 -4.23
C VAL A 255 -7.72 12.32 -5.56
N ARG A 256 -8.89 12.95 -5.51
CA ARG A 256 -9.68 13.31 -6.72
C ARG A 256 -9.20 14.58 -7.41
N ARG A 257 -8.15 15.22 -6.89
CA ARG A 257 -7.60 16.45 -7.44
C ARG A 257 -6.84 16.17 -8.76
N PRO A 258 -7.00 17.00 -9.80
CA PRO A 258 -6.29 16.85 -11.07
C PRO A 258 -4.76 16.76 -10.92
N GLU A 259 -4.22 17.41 -9.89
CA GLU A 259 -2.80 17.43 -9.55
C GLU A 259 -2.26 16.05 -9.16
N LEU A 260 -3.14 15.15 -8.68
CA LEU A 260 -2.83 13.75 -8.35
C LEU A 260 -3.43 12.77 -9.37
N ALA A 261 -4.01 13.27 -10.46
CA ALA A 261 -4.46 12.43 -11.53
C ALA A 261 -3.25 11.83 -12.27
N THR A 262 -3.36 10.56 -12.63
CA THR A 262 -2.32 9.85 -13.33
C THR A 262 -2.16 10.39 -14.75
N THR A 263 -1.01 10.99 -15.05
CA THR A 263 -0.63 11.43 -16.41
C THR A 263 0.15 10.33 -17.12
N ASP A 264 0.16 10.32 -18.46
CA ASP A 264 0.96 9.37 -19.25
C ASP A 264 2.44 9.41 -18.91
N ALA A 265 2.96 10.60 -18.57
CA ALA A 265 4.35 10.77 -18.14
C ALA A 265 4.66 10.17 -16.76
N GLY A 266 3.66 10.02 -15.89
CA GLY A 266 3.81 9.32 -14.61
C GLY A 266 3.61 7.80 -14.71
N ARG A 267 3.31 7.28 -15.91
CA ARG A 267 3.14 5.84 -16.20
C ARG A 267 4.38 5.19 -16.82
N ALA A 268 5.33 5.98 -17.31
CA ALA A 268 6.54 5.54 -18.01
C ALA A 268 7.75 5.50 -17.06
#